data_AF-A0A369W1L8-F1
#
_entry.id   AF-A0A369W1L8-F1
#
_cell.length_a   1.000
_cell.length_b   1.000
_cell.length_c   1.000
_cell.angle_alpha   90.00
_cell.angle_beta   90.00
_cell.angle_gamma   90.00
#
_symmetry.space_group_name_H-M   'P 1'
#
loop_
_entity.id
_entity.type
_entity.pdbx_description
1 polymer ?
#
loop_
_entity_poly.entity_id
_entity_poly.type
_entity_poly.pdbx_seq_one_letter_code
_entity_poly.pdbx_strand_id
1 'polypeptide(L)'
;MNGKWVTSRAMGQSGRVKTLIIVFVLGLLPLTARAEIDGHGPDAWRVTGVSANDVLNARMGPGTNYSVIETFGHDERGMQQITCVPLLLAAHYMTMSQAQIDALPPRWCLMRSADLTKAGWVAQRFIRPDDAVTSSSADGTYQGPLETNSDGAMIGEAEAIVRDLYEAMARFNEGQGPYPLRGPSASRYFTSDIVDMLQSGGLGADPLYGSQDFDGKVLHIASDPDQPMLRGMITIDVDFINFGRQQRAVFSMRVDTSLENAPLRIFRVEHEGWSYP
;
A
#
# COMPACT_ATOMS: atom_id res chain seq x y z
N MET A 1 14.80 48.35 -75.44
CA MET A 1 16.10 48.77 -76.00
C MET A 1 16.93 49.35 -74.87
N ASN A 2 18.15 48.81 -74.67
CA ASN A 2 19.36 49.38 -74.05
C ASN A 2 19.22 50.16 -72.73
N GLY A 3 19.96 49.94 -71.64
CA GLY A 3 21.20 49.20 -71.44
C GLY A 3 22.03 49.91 -70.35
N LYS A 4 22.66 49.08 -69.50
CA LYS A 4 23.93 49.27 -68.78
C LYS A 4 24.04 50.14 -67.50
N TRP A 5 24.38 49.42 -66.41
CA TRP A 5 25.52 49.58 -65.47
C TRP A 5 25.86 50.97 -64.90
N VAL A 6 25.93 51.09 -63.56
CA VAL A 6 27.17 51.34 -62.79
C VAL A 6 26.99 50.87 -61.33
N THR A 7 28.00 50.16 -60.84
CA THR A 7 28.28 49.70 -59.47
C THR A 7 28.78 50.82 -58.55
N SER A 8 28.42 50.80 -57.27
CA SER A 8 29.32 51.28 -56.19
C SER A 8 29.07 50.51 -54.90
N ARG A 9 30.15 49.96 -54.36
CA ARG A 9 30.25 49.13 -53.16
C ARG A 9 30.84 50.02 -52.05
N ALA A 10 30.18 50.10 -50.89
CA ALA A 10 30.77 50.54 -49.62
C ALA A 10 29.96 49.86 -48.50
N MET A 11 30.47 48.79 -47.86
CA MET A 11 31.37 48.79 -46.71
C MET A 11 30.65 49.08 -45.37
N GLY A 12 30.29 47.99 -44.68
CA GLY A 12 30.51 47.84 -43.24
C GLY A 12 29.48 48.41 -42.25
N GLN A 13 28.68 47.54 -41.65
CA GLN A 13 28.71 47.38 -40.19
C GLN A 13 28.06 46.05 -39.76
N SER A 14 28.90 45.15 -39.28
CA SER A 14 28.53 43.87 -38.66
C SER A 14 27.93 44.14 -37.28
N GLY A 15 26.61 44.05 -37.16
CA GLY A 15 25.93 43.87 -35.88
C GLY A 15 26.11 42.44 -35.38
N ARG A 16 26.98 42.25 -34.37
CA ARG A 16 27.14 40.97 -33.67
C ARG A 16 25.86 40.66 -32.89
N VAL A 17 24.99 39.81 -33.45
CA VAL A 17 23.93 39.14 -32.69
C VAL A 17 24.62 38.09 -31.82
N LYS A 18 24.66 38.32 -30.50
CA LYS A 18 25.09 37.32 -29.53
C LYS A 18 24.00 36.27 -29.42
N THR A 19 24.13 35.19 -30.20
CA THR A 19 23.34 33.97 -30.02
C THR A 19 23.75 33.30 -28.72
N LEU A 20 22.86 33.33 -27.72
CA LEU A 20 23.00 32.57 -26.49
C LEU A 20 22.59 31.11 -26.78
N ILE A 21 23.55 30.19 -26.84
CA ILE A 21 23.29 28.75 -26.96
C ILE A 21 22.97 28.24 -25.55
N ILE A 22 21.72 27.87 -25.30
CA ILE A 22 21.30 27.14 -24.11
C ILE A 22 21.52 25.65 -24.39
N VAL A 23 22.52 25.06 -23.75
CA VAL A 23 22.78 23.62 -23.78
C VAL A 23 21.82 22.96 -22.79
N PHE A 24 20.77 22.32 -23.30
CA PHE A 24 19.87 21.48 -22.53
C PHE A 24 20.55 20.12 -22.33
N VAL A 25 21.22 19.92 -21.20
CA VAL A 25 21.74 18.61 -20.80
C VAL A 25 20.53 17.76 -20.39
N LEU A 26 20.03 16.97 -21.34
CA LEU A 26 19.00 15.97 -21.12
C LEU A 26 19.65 14.78 -20.39
N GLY A 27 19.73 14.87 -19.07
CA GLY A 27 20.15 13.76 -18.22
C GLY A 27 19.13 12.63 -18.31
N LEU A 28 19.53 11.51 -18.93
CA LEU A 28 18.83 10.23 -18.85
C LEU A 28 18.84 9.76 -17.39
N LEU A 29 17.81 10.13 -16.62
CA LEU A 29 17.57 9.56 -15.30
C LEU A 29 17.12 8.10 -15.48
N PRO A 30 17.71 7.14 -14.74
CA PRO A 30 17.24 5.76 -14.76
C PRO A 30 15.82 5.72 -14.20
N LEU A 31 14.86 5.33 -15.03
CA LEU A 31 13.53 4.94 -14.59
C LEU A 31 13.69 3.70 -13.70
N THR A 32 13.72 3.90 -12.38
CA THR A 32 13.53 2.82 -11.44
C THR A 32 12.07 2.40 -11.53
N ALA A 33 11.81 1.35 -12.31
CA ALA A 33 10.54 0.64 -12.28
C ALA A 33 10.30 0.18 -10.84
N ARG A 34 9.38 0.83 -10.14
CA ARG A 34 8.89 0.35 -8.85
C ARG A 34 7.84 -0.71 -9.15
N ALA A 35 8.10 -1.93 -8.70
CA ALA A 35 7.13 -3.00 -8.77
C ALA A 35 5.82 -2.54 -8.11
N GLU A 36 4.74 -2.81 -8.82
CA GLU A 36 3.36 -2.50 -8.52
C GLU A 36 2.81 -3.63 -7.64
N ILE A 37 2.48 -3.34 -6.37
CA ILE A 37 1.85 -4.32 -5.48
C ILE A 37 0.36 -4.42 -5.83
N ASP A 38 0.08 -5.11 -6.93
CA ASP A 38 -1.26 -5.52 -7.37
C ASP A 38 -1.70 -6.74 -6.57
N GLY A 39 -2.30 -6.55 -5.38
CA GLY A 39 -3.21 -7.50 -4.69
C GLY A 39 -2.77 -8.96 -4.43
N HIS A 40 -1.59 -9.36 -4.89
CA HIS A 40 -0.97 -10.66 -4.73
C HIS A 40 -0.15 -10.63 -3.44
N GLY A 41 0.29 -11.79 -2.92
CA GLY A 41 1.29 -11.78 -1.84
C GLY A 41 2.52 -10.93 -2.24
N PRO A 42 3.42 -10.60 -1.30
CA PRO A 42 4.52 -9.66 -1.55
C PRO A 42 5.18 -9.87 -2.91
N ASP A 43 5.35 -8.78 -3.67
CA ASP A 43 5.87 -8.80 -5.05
C ASP A 43 7.27 -9.42 -5.15
N ALA A 44 7.98 -9.47 -4.03
CA ALA A 44 9.29 -10.04 -3.87
C ALA A 44 9.44 -10.70 -2.49
N TRP A 45 10.16 -11.81 -2.46
CA TRP A 45 10.51 -12.58 -1.27
C TRP A 45 12.02 -12.68 -1.14
N ARG A 46 12.49 -12.79 0.10
CA ARG A 46 13.91 -12.99 0.41
C ARG A 46 14.18 -14.20 1.29
N VAL A 47 15.33 -14.83 1.07
CA VAL A 47 15.84 -15.91 1.94
C VAL A 47 16.27 -15.32 3.28
N THR A 48 15.95 -16.00 4.37
CA THR A 48 16.35 -15.63 5.73
C THR A 48 16.72 -16.83 6.56
N GLY A 49 17.47 -16.63 7.65
CA GLY A 49 17.80 -17.70 8.59
C GLY A 49 18.79 -18.74 8.03
N VAL A 50 19.40 -18.43 6.88
CA VAL A 50 20.51 -19.16 6.28
C VAL A 50 21.78 -18.33 6.47
N SER A 51 22.89 -18.96 6.85
CA SER A 51 24.18 -18.27 7.04
C SER A 51 24.73 -17.72 5.71
N ALA A 52 25.57 -16.68 5.76
CA ALA A 52 26.21 -16.11 4.57
C ALA A 52 27.07 -17.11 3.78
N ASN A 53 27.56 -18.17 4.44
CA ASN A 53 28.34 -19.24 3.81
C ASN A 53 27.51 -20.51 3.52
N ASP A 54 26.18 -20.40 3.54
CA ASP A 54 25.27 -21.52 3.36
C ASP A 54 24.17 -21.18 2.34
N VAL A 55 23.38 -22.19 1.97
CA VAL A 55 22.32 -22.07 0.97
C VAL A 55 21.02 -22.68 1.48
N LEU A 56 19.90 -22.12 1.03
CA LEU A 56 18.59 -22.70 1.23
C LEU A 56 18.36 -23.84 0.22
N ASN A 57 18.24 -25.07 0.71
CA ASN A 57 17.90 -26.21 -0.13
C ASN A 57 16.47 -26.11 -0.67
N ALA A 58 16.33 -26.16 -1.99
CA ALA A 58 15.05 -26.23 -2.70
C ALA A 58 14.82 -27.64 -3.24
N ARG A 59 13.65 -28.21 -2.91
CA ARG A 59 13.35 -29.64 -3.07
C ARG A 59 12.32 -29.91 -4.15
N MET A 60 12.32 -31.14 -4.67
CA MET A 60 11.35 -31.62 -5.66
C MET A 60 9.90 -31.55 -5.15
N GLY A 61 9.69 -31.71 -3.84
CA GLY A 61 8.38 -31.69 -3.22
C GLY A 61 8.40 -31.09 -1.81
N PRO A 62 7.23 -30.84 -1.22
CA PRO A 62 7.08 -30.21 0.09
C PRO A 62 7.46 -31.17 1.21
N GLY A 63 8.71 -31.10 1.67
CA GLY A 63 9.19 -31.94 2.76
C GLY A 63 10.65 -32.31 2.64
N THR A 64 11.27 -32.66 3.76
CA THR A 64 12.68 -33.11 3.81
C THR A 64 12.91 -34.48 3.18
N ASN A 65 11.85 -35.25 2.91
CA ASN A 65 11.92 -36.57 2.28
C ASN A 65 12.09 -36.51 0.76
N TYR A 66 11.91 -35.34 0.15
CA TYR A 66 12.18 -35.13 -1.27
C TYR A 66 13.62 -34.73 -1.50
N SER A 67 14.22 -35.19 -2.59
CA SER A 67 15.57 -34.79 -3.01
C SER A 67 15.67 -33.27 -3.18
N VAL A 68 16.84 -32.73 -2.83
CA VAL A 68 17.22 -31.36 -3.19
C VAL A 68 17.52 -31.35 -4.69
N ILE A 69 16.93 -30.40 -5.41
CA ILE A 69 17.07 -30.25 -6.86
C ILE A 69 17.66 -28.90 -7.25
N GLU A 70 17.64 -27.93 -6.32
CA GLU A 70 18.10 -26.57 -6.54
C GLU A 70 18.48 -25.92 -5.20
N THR A 71 19.16 -24.77 -5.23
CA THR A 71 19.46 -23.97 -4.04
C THR A 71 19.20 -22.48 -4.26
N PHE A 72 18.82 -21.79 -3.18
CA PHE A 72 18.79 -20.33 -3.12
C PHE A 72 19.91 -19.83 -2.20
N GLY A 73 20.58 -18.77 -2.62
CA GLY A 73 21.68 -18.17 -1.87
C GLY A 73 21.21 -17.52 -0.56
N HIS A 74 22.17 -17.25 0.32
CA HIS A 74 21.93 -16.38 1.47
C HIS A 74 21.37 -15.03 1.02
N ASP A 75 20.30 -14.58 1.70
CA ASP A 75 19.63 -13.31 1.43
C ASP A 75 19.27 -13.13 -0.06
N GLU A 76 19.03 -14.23 -0.79
CA GLU A 76 18.57 -14.16 -2.17
C GLU A 76 17.19 -13.49 -2.19
N ARG A 77 17.04 -12.47 -3.04
CA ARG A 77 15.96 -11.48 -3.03
C ARG A 77 15.17 -11.49 -4.33
N GLY A 78 14.04 -10.78 -4.36
CA GLY A 78 13.20 -10.73 -5.57
C GLY A 78 12.54 -12.06 -5.93
N MET A 79 12.53 -13.04 -5.03
CA MET A 79 11.94 -14.36 -5.31
C MET A 79 10.42 -14.26 -5.36
N GLN A 80 9.78 -15.12 -6.13
CA GLN A 80 8.32 -15.22 -6.24
C GLN A 80 7.82 -16.41 -5.43
N GLN A 81 6.82 -16.18 -4.57
CA GLN A 81 6.05 -17.26 -3.95
C GLN A 81 4.92 -17.70 -4.88
N ILE A 82 5.01 -18.92 -5.42
CA ILE A 82 3.99 -19.46 -6.32
C ILE A 82 2.81 -20.02 -5.52
N THR A 83 3.08 -20.86 -4.51
CA THR A 83 2.06 -21.44 -3.64
C THR A 83 2.69 -22.00 -2.37
N CYS A 84 1.91 -22.24 -1.32
CA CYS A 84 2.35 -22.93 -0.11
C CYS A 84 1.41 -24.05 0.29
N VAL A 85 1.97 -25.10 0.90
CA VAL A 85 1.24 -26.26 1.43
C VAL A 85 1.64 -26.56 2.88
N PRO A 86 0.71 -27.09 3.71
CA PRO A 86 -0.70 -27.26 3.39
C PRO A 86 -1.45 -25.92 3.29
N LEU A 87 -2.53 -25.90 2.51
CA LEU A 87 -3.43 -24.76 2.43
C LEU A 87 -4.01 -24.48 3.83
N LEU A 88 -3.82 -23.26 4.30
CA LEU A 88 -4.43 -22.77 5.53
C LEU A 88 -5.06 -21.42 5.20
N LEU A 89 -6.39 -21.41 5.15
CA LEU A 89 -7.13 -20.19 4.89
C LEU A 89 -7.02 -19.28 6.11
N ALA A 90 -6.92 -17.97 5.88
CA ALA A 90 -6.83 -16.98 6.96
C ALA A 90 -8.01 -17.12 7.93
N ALA A 91 -9.24 -17.22 7.40
CA ALA A 91 -10.43 -17.45 8.22
C ALA A 91 -10.33 -18.71 9.11
N HIS A 92 -9.63 -19.76 8.68
CA HIS A 92 -9.45 -20.95 9.50
C HIS A 92 -8.37 -20.72 10.57
N TYR A 93 -7.23 -20.11 10.21
CA TYR A 93 -6.16 -19.76 11.15
C TYR A 93 -6.66 -18.87 12.29
N MET A 94 -7.48 -17.87 11.98
CA MET A 94 -8.02 -16.92 12.97
C MET A 94 -9.00 -17.56 13.97
N THR A 95 -9.48 -18.76 13.69
CA THR A 95 -10.38 -19.53 14.59
C THR A 95 -9.66 -20.61 15.38
N MET A 96 -8.37 -20.84 15.14
CA MET A 96 -7.56 -21.83 15.85
C MET A 96 -7.05 -21.28 17.17
N SER A 97 -7.06 -22.12 18.20
CA SER A 97 -6.35 -21.85 19.45
C SER A 97 -4.82 -21.92 19.25
N GLN A 98 -4.05 -21.34 20.17
CA GLN A 98 -2.58 -21.38 20.09
C GLN A 98 -2.04 -22.81 20.04
N ALA A 99 -2.62 -23.74 20.82
CA ALA A 99 -2.22 -25.15 20.79
C ALA A 99 -2.49 -25.81 19.42
N GLN A 100 -3.55 -25.38 18.72
CA GLN A 100 -3.83 -25.84 17.36
C GLN A 100 -2.86 -25.23 16.34
N ILE A 101 -2.45 -23.97 16.52
CA ILE A 101 -1.44 -23.29 15.71
C ILE A 101 -0.07 -23.97 15.88
N ASP A 102 0.34 -24.25 17.11
CA ASP A 102 1.63 -24.91 17.42
C ASP A 102 1.68 -26.35 16.88
N ALA A 103 0.52 -27.00 16.78
CA ALA A 103 0.37 -28.34 16.21
C ALA A 103 0.29 -28.36 14.67
N LEU A 104 0.32 -27.20 14.00
CA LEU A 104 0.28 -27.16 12.53
C LEU A 104 1.52 -27.83 11.94
N PRO A 105 1.36 -28.61 10.85
CA PRO A 105 2.49 -29.19 10.15
C PRO A 105 3.38 -28.08 9.55
N PRO A 106 4.68 -28.35 9.37
CA PRO A 106 5.59 -27.41 8.73
C PRO A 106 5.06 -26.95 7.37
N ARG A 107 5.01 -25.63 7.15
CA ARG A 107 4.61 -25.04 5.88
C ARG A 107 5.78 -25.03 4.89
N TRP A 108 5.50 -25.45 3.66
CA TRP A 108 6.42 -25.45 2.54
C TRP A 108 5.90 -24.59 1.41
N CYS A 109 6.75 -23.81 0.77
CA CYS A 109 6.36 -22.92 -0.31
C CYS A 109 7.18 -23.24 -1.57
N LEU A 110 6.50 -23.31 -2.71
CA LEU A 110 7.13 -23.37 -4.02
C LEU A 110 7.61 -21.97 -4.38
N MET A 111 8.93 -21.81 -4.43
CA MET A 111 9.58 -20.54 -4.74
C MET A 111 10.22 -20.60 -6.11
N ARG A 112 10.30 -19.44 -6.76
CA ARG A 112 10.99 -19.24 -8.03
C ARG A 112 11.90 -18.02 -7.93
N SER A 113 13.11 -18.10 -8.47
CA SER A 113 14.05 -16.97 -8.49
C SER A 113 13.52 -15.82 -9.37
N ALA A 114 14.04 -14.61 -9.14
CA ALA A 114 13.65 -13.41 -9.87
C ALA A 114 13.89 -13.53 -11.39
N ASP A 115 14.98 -14.20 -11.78
CA ASP A 115 15.35 -14.48 -13.17
C ASP A 115 14.62 -15.70 -13.77
N LEU A 116 13.75 -16.35 -12.99
CA LEU A 116 12.95 -17.51 -13.36
C LEU A 116 13.75 -18.78 -13.69
N THR A 117 15.06 -18.82 -13.42
CA THR A 117 15.93 -19.96 -13.77
C THR A 117 15.88 -21.09 -12.74
N LYS A 118 15.55 -20.78 -11.49
CA LYS A 118 15.52 -21.70 -10.37
C LYS A 118 14.13 -21.82 -9.78
N ALA A 119 13.71 -23.05 -9.44
CA ALA A 119 12.48 -23.28 -8.70
C ALA A 119 12.56 -24.52 -7.83
N GLY A 120 11.86 -24.49 -6.69
CA GLY A 120 11.71 -25.66 -5.83
C GLY A 120 11.00 -25.35 -4.52
N TRP A 121 10.66 -26.40 -3.79
CA TRP A 121 9.98 -26.30 -2.50
C TRP A 121 10.98 -26.01 -1.38
N VAL A 122 10.72 -24.93 -0.63
CA VAL A 122 11.51 -24.55 0.55
C VAL A 122 10.62 -24.49 1.79
N ALA A 123 11.21 -24.61 2.98
CA ALA A 123 10.45 -24.43 4.21
C ALA A 123 10.14 -22.93 4.42
N GLN A 124 8.88 -22.59 4.70
CA GLN A 124 8.40 -21.20 4.78
C GLN A 124 9.15 -20.35 5.82
N ARG A 125 9.62 -20.96 6.91
CA ARG A 125 10.42 -20.28 7.94
C ARG A 125 11.72 -19.64 7.44
N PHE A 126 12.22 -20.04 6.27
CA PHE A 126 13.44 -19.50 5.68
C PHE A 126 13.17 -18.45 4.58
N ILE A 127 11.92 -18.01 4.43
CA ILE A 127 11.55 -16.96 3.49
C ILE A 127 10.67 -15.92 4.18
N ARG A 128 10.85 -14.66 3.82
CA ARG A 128 9.97 -13.56 4.24
C ARG A 128 9.75 -12.59 3.09
N PRO A 129 8.73 -11.72 3.17
CA PRO A 129 8.59 -10.61 2.22
C PRO A 129 9.89 -9.82 2.09
N ASP A 130 10.18 -9.34 0.87
CA ASP A 130 11.36 -8.56 0.58
C ASP A 130 11.07 -7.06 0.69
N ASP A 131 10.82 -6.63 1.91
CA ASP A 131 10.78 -5.23 2.33
C ASP A 131 12.20 -4.62 2.27
N ALA A 132 12.60 -4.11 1.11
CA ALA A 132 13.82 -3.30 0.99
C ALA A 132 13.59 -1.88 1.54
N VAL A 133 13.44 -1.76 2.86
CA VAL A 133 13.86 -0.58 3.61
C VAL A 133 15.04 -1.00 4.47
N THR A 134 16.23 -0.66 3.99
CA THR A 134 17.50 -0.95 4.65
C THR A 134 17.62 -0.12 5.93
N SER A 135 17.17 -0.66 7.06
CA SER A 135 17.54 -0.16 8.38
C SER A 135 18.60 -1.07 8.98
N SER A 136 19.84 -0.79 8.63
CA SER A 136 21.02 -1.30 9.33
C SER A 136 21.12 -0.62 10.69
N SER A 137 20.99 -1.36 11.79
CA SER A 137 21.62 -1.15 13.11
C SER A 137 21.15 -2.32 13.98
N ALA A 138 21.96 -3.30 14.37
CA ALA A 138 23.15 -3.23 15.21
C ALA A 138 22.89 -2.54 16.56
N ASP A 139 22.86 -3.39 17.58
CA ASP A 139 23.00 -3.15 19.01
C ASP A 139 21.75 -2.75 19.81
N GLY A 140 21.53 -3.51 20.88
CA GLY A 140 20.36 -3.43 21.74
C GLY A 140 20.56 -2.46 22.89
N THR A 141 19.49 -1.76 23.25
CA THR A 141 19.12 -1.48 24.65
C THR A 141 17.75 -0.83 24.67
N TYR A 142 16.84 -1.40 25.46
CA TYR A 142 15.53 -0.84 25.74
C TYR A 142 15.65 0.25 26.80
N GLN A 143 15.14 1.46 26.51
CA GLN A 143 14.60 2.38 27.51
C GLN A 143 13.66 3.39 26.82
N GLY A 144 12.39 3.45 27.24
CA GLY A 144 11.40 4.44 26.79
C GLY A 144 11.80 5.88 27.20
N PRO A 145 11.15 6.94 26.67
CA PRO A 145 9.69 7.13 26.51
C PRO A 145 9.24 7.39 25.05
N LEU A 146 7.96 7.07 24.75
CA LEU A 146 7.22 7.23 23.48
C LEU A 146 7.91 8.09 22.39
N GLU A 147 8.79 7.46 21.63
CA GLU A 147 8.99 7.87 20.25
C GLU A 147 7.78 7.34 19.50
N THR A 148 6.95 8.25 18.99
CA THR A 148 5.92 7.89 18.00
C THR A 148 6.67 7.32 16.80
N ASN A 149 6.85 6.00 16.76
CA ASN A 149 7.28 5.31 15.55
C ASN A 149 6.39 5.81 14.40
N SER A 150 6.93 5.96 13.19
CA SER A 150 6.17 6.39 12.00
C SER A 150 4.79 5.75 11.92
N ASP A 151 4.71 4.48 12.29
CA ASP A 151 3.51 3.66 12.35
C ASP A 151 2.45 4.22 13.31
N GLY A 152 2.84 4.61 14.53
CA GLY A 152 1.94 5.25 15.49
C GLY A 152 1.46 6.64 15.04
N ALA A 153 2.30 7.38 14.31
CA ALA A 153 1.91 8.67 13.74
C ALA A 153 0.89 8.49 12.62
N MET A 154 1.10 7.50 11.74
CA MET A 154 0.19 7.15 10.66
C MET A 154 -1.15 6.62 11.18
N ILE A 155 -1.14 5.80 12.24
CA ILE A 155 -2.37 5.34 12.91
C ILE A 155 -3.13 6.53 13.50
N GLY A 156 -2.45 7.44 14.19
CA GLY A 156 -3.07 8.66 14.71
C GLY A 156 -3.64 9.57 13.62
N GLU A 157 -2.95 9.70 12.49
CA GLU A 157 -3.44 10.43 11.32
C GLU A 157 -4.68 9.76 10.71
N ALA A 158 -4.70 8.43 10.62
CA ALA A 158 -5.84 7.66 10.15
C ALA A 158 -7.09 7.89 11.00
N GLU A 159 -6.95 7.79 12.33
CA GLU A 159 -8.03 8.08 13.26
C GLU A 159 -8.54 9.53 13.12
N ALA A 160 -7.63 10.49 12.91
CA ALA A 160 -7.99 11.89 12.72
C ALA A 160 -8.77 12.13 11.41
N ILE A 161 -8.39 11.47 10.31
CA ILE A 161 -9.09 11.57 9.02
C ILE A 161 -10.51 11.00 9.12
N VAL A 162 -10.69 9.81 9.73
CA VAL A 162 -12.03 9.23 9.91
C VAL A 162 -12.86 10.08 10.87
N ARG A 163 -12.26 10.62 11.94
CA ARG A 163 -12.95 11.56 12.84
C ARG A 163 -13.42 12.82 12.12
N ASP A 164 -12.56 13.48 11.34
CA ASP A 164 -12.94 14.68 10.59
C ASP A 164 -14.04 14.38 9.56
N LEU A 165 -14.04 13.20 8.94
CA LEU A 165 -15.11 12.77 8.03
C LEU A 165 -16.49 12.72 8.74
N TYR A 166 -16.57 12.07 9.90
CA TYR A 166 -17.82 12.01 10.69
C TYR A 166 -18.23 13.39 11.24
N GLU A 167 -17.27 14.22 11.65
CA GLU A 167 -17.56 15.59 12.08
C GLU A 167 -18.03 16.47 10.92
N ALA A 168 -17.47 16.31 9.72
CA ALA A 168 -17.93 17.01 8.53
C ALA A 168 -19.35 16.60 8.15
N MET A 169 -19.70 15.31 8.32
CA MET A 169 -21.06 14.82 8.12
C MET A 169 -22.03 15.41 9.16
N ALA A 170 -21.63 15.44 10.44
CA ALA A 170 -22.44 16.04 11.50
C ALA A 170 -22.70 17.53 11.25
N ARG A 171 -21.66 18.30 10.87
CA ARG A 171 -21.81 19.71 10.47
C ARG A 171 -22.79 19.86 9.32
N PHE A 172 -22.66 19.05 8.27
CA PHE A 172 -23.58 19.10 7.12
C PHE A 172 -25.04 18.82 7.53
N ASN A 173 -25.28 17.83 8.39
CA ASN A 173 -26.61 17.49 8.91
C ASN A 173 -27.21 18.62 9.76
N GLU A 174 -26.37 19.43 10.42
CA GLU A 174 -26.77 20.65 11.12
C GLU A 174 -26.98 21.86 10.17
N GLY A 175 -26.84 21.66 8.85
CA GLY A 175 -26.95 22.70 7.84
C GLY A 175 -25.68 23.55 7.68
N GLN A 176 -24.54 23.06 8.16
CA GLN A 176 -23.27 23.77 8.18
C GLN A 176 -22.24 23.09 7.26
N GLY A 177 -21.68 23.85 6.32
CA GLY A 177 -20.60 23.37 5.44
C GLY A 177 -21.07 22.44 4.31
N PRO A 178 -20.13 21.97 3.47
CA PRO A 178 -20.43 21.13 2.31
C PRO A 178 -20.65 19.66 2.71
N TYR A 179 -21.42 18.93 1.89
CA TYR A 179 -21.56 17.49 2.03
C TYR A 179 -20.19 16.78 1.82
N PRO A 180 -19.69 15.99 2.79
CA PRO A 180 -18.33 15.45 2.73
C PRO A 180 -18.15 14.33 1.70
N LEU A 181 -19.23 13.65 1.30
CA LEU A 181 -19.17 12.51 0.37
C LEU A 181 -19.33 12.91 -1.11
N ARG A 182 -19.12 14.18 -1.46
CA ARG A 182 -19.30 14.67 -2.84
C ARG A 182 -18.14 15.51 -3.36
N GLY A 183 -17.74 15.19 -4.59
CA GLY A 183 -16.80 15.98 -5.38
C GLY A 183 -15.46 16.20 -4.64
N PRO A 184 -14.91 17.43 -4.66
CA PRO A 184 -13.62 17.73 -4.04
C PRO A 184 -13.56 17.51 -2.51
N SER A 185 -14.71 17.51 -1.83
CA SER A 185 -14.76 17.19 -0.39
C SER A 185 -14.44 15.73 -0.14
N ALA A 186 -14.96 14.82 -0.98
CA ALA A 186 -14.75 13.38 -0.84
C ALA A 186 -13.28 12.99 -1.07
N SER A 187 -12.60 13.63 -2.03
CA SER A 187 -11.19 13.38 -2.34
C SER A 187 -10.21 13.70 -1.20
N ARG A 188 -10.68 14.35 -0.12
CA ARG A 188 -9.89 14.55 1.10
C ARG A 188 -9.76 13.26 1.92
N TYR A 189 -10.77 12.39 1.84
CA TYR A 189 -10.92 11.22 2.69
C TYR A 189 -10.70 9.93 1.93
N PHE A 190 -11.19 9.85 0.69
CA PHE A 190 -11.29 8.60 -0.06
C PHE A 190 -10.36 8.56 -1.28
N THR A 191 -9.99 7.36 -1.72
CA THR A 191 -9.31 7.12 -3.01
C THR A 191 -10.23 7.46 -4.18
N SER A 192 -9.65 7.69 -5.36
CA SER A 192 -10.38 8.19 -6.54
C SER A 192 -11.49 7.24 -7.02
N ASP A 193 -11.29 5.93 -6.92
CA ASP A 193 -12.27 4.91 -7.26
C ASP A 193 -13.54 4.99 -6.38
N ILE A 194 -13.39 5.22 -5.08
CA ILE A 194 -14.53 5.48 -4.19
C ILE A 194 -15.21 6.79 -4.55
N VAL A 195 -14.42 7.84 -4.81
CA VAL A 195 -14.97 9.16 -5.18
C VAL A 195 -15.83 9.05 -6.44
N ASP A 196 -15.37 8.29 -7.44
CA ASP A 196 -16.13 8.02 -8.66
C ASP A 196 -17.39 7.20 -8.37
N MET A 197 -17.30 6.20 -7.47
CA MET A 197 -18.45 5.41 -7.03
C MET A 197 -19.51 6.27 -6.32
N LEU A 198 -19.10 7.13 -5.38
CA LEU A 198 -19.97 8.06 -4.67
C LEU A 198 -20.68 9.03 -5.64
N GLN A 199 -19.97 9.50 -6.66
CA GLN A 199 -20.54 10.36 -7.70
C GLN A 199 -21.55 9.65 -8.60
N SER A 200 -21.35 8.36 -8.86
CA SER A 200 -22.26 7.56 -9.68
C SER A 200 -23.62 7.31 -9.00
N GLY A 201 -23.72 7.51 -7.68
CA GLY A 201 -24.92 7.21 -6.90
C GLY A 201 -25.21 5.71 -6.79
N GLY A 202 -24.21 4.85 -7.04
CA GLY A 202 -24.37 3.40 -7.04
C GLY A 202 -24.58 2.75 -5.67
N LEU A 203 -24.48 3.52 -4.58
CA LEU A 203 -24.69 3.03 -3.22
C LEU A 203 -26.16 3.21 -2.82
N GLY A 204 -26.84 2.08 -2.57
CA GLY A 204 -28.24 2.06 -2.13
C GLY A 204 -28.46 2.38 -0.64
N ALA A 205 -27.40 2.75 0.07
CA ALA A 205 -27.39 3.08 1.50
C ALA A 205 -26.35 4.17 1.77
N ASP A 206 -26.49 4.86 2.90
CA ASP A 206 -25.52 5.85 3.35
C ASP A 206 -24.13 5.19 3.52
N PRO A 207 -23.07 5.74 2.89
CA PRO A 207 -21.74 5.13 2.92
C PRO A 207 -21.12 5.07 4.32
N LEU A 208 -21.45 5.98 5.24
CA LEU A 208 -20.89 6.02 6.59
C LEU A 208 -21.68 5.21 7.61
N TYR A 209 -22.98 5.02 7.39
CA TYR A 209 -23.88 4.38 8.37
C TYR A 209 -24.45 3.04 7.92
N GLY A 210 -24.28 2.65 6.66
CA GLY A 210 -24.70 1.33 6.20
C GLY A 210 -26.20 1.20 5.98
N SER A 211 -26.96 2.29 6.02
CA SER A 211 -28.44 2.31 6.03
C SER A 211 -29.03 3.45 5.21
N GLN A 212 -30.31 3.36 4.83
CA GLN A 212 -30.98 4.46 4.11
C GLN A 212 -31.17 5.72 4.97
N ASP A 213 -31.41 5.52 6.26
CA ASP A 213 -31.60 6.59 7.25
C ASP A 213 -30.67 6.36 8.43
N PHE A 214 -30.30 7.42 9.15
CA PHE A 214 -29.52 7.36 10.38
C PHE A 214 -30.24 8.11 11.51
N ASP A 215 -30.54 7.41 12.59
CA ASP A 215 -31.03 7.99 13.85
C ASP A 215 -30.23 7.42 15.02
N GLY A 216 -29.25 8.19 15.47
CA GLY A 216 -28.46 7.83 16.63
C GLY A 216 -27.18 8.62 16.75
N LYS A 217 -26.11 7.97 17.19
CA LYS A 217 -24.85 8.64 17.53
C LYS A 217 -23.64 7.74 17.35
N VAL A 218 -22.54 8.33 16.95
CA VAL A 218 -21.22 7.69 17.00
C VAL A 218 -20.79 7.55 18.45
N LEU A 219 -20.34 6.36 18.82
CA LEU A 219 -19.87 6.03 20.18
C LEU A 219 -18.36 6.11 20.26
N HIS A 220 -17.67 5.51 19.28
CA HIS A 220 -16.23 5.35 19.30
C HIS A 220 -15.67 5.35 17.88
N ILE A 221 -14.51 5.98 17.71
CA ILE A 221 -13.69 5.94 16.50
C ILE A 221 -12.27 5.71 17.01
N ALA A 222 -11.71 4.54 16.68
CA ALA A 222 -10.34 4.19 17.01
C ALA A 222 -9.81 3.14 16.04
N SER A 223 -8.49 3.04 15.99
CA SER A 223 -7.84 1.93 15.30
C SER A 223 -8.17 0.58 15.95
N ASP A 224 -8.14 -0.48 15.13
CA ASP A 224 -8.31 -1.86 15.60
C ASP A 224 -7.34 -2.13 16.78
N PRO A 225 -7.85 -2.54 17.96
CA PRO A 225 -7.04 -2.65 19.18
C PRO A 225 -6.04 -3.81 19.13
N ASP A 226 -6.29 -4.81 18.29
CA ASP A 226 -5.47 -6.03 18.19
C ASP A 226 -4.48 -5.92 17.02
N GLN A 227 -4.90 -5.29 15.92
CA GLN A 227 -4.12 -5.11 14.72
C GLN A 227 -4.40 -3.75 14.05
N PRO A 228 -3.93 -2.64 14.64
CA PRO A 228 -4.24 -1.29 14.15
C PRO A 228 -3.66 -1.04 12.76
N MET A 229 -2.54 -1.70 12.45
CA MET A 229 -1.94 -1.68 11.13
C MET A 229 -1.38 -3.05 10.74
N LEU A 230 -1.75 -3.53 9.56
CA LEU A 230 -1.23 -4.75 8.94
C LEU A 230 -0.74 -4.44 7.53
N ARG A 231 0.57 -4.58 7.29
CA ARG A 231 1.18 -4.37 5.96
C ARG A 231 0.89 -2.97 5.37
N GLY A 232 0.93 -1.93 6.21
CA GLY A 232 0.67 -0.55 5.80
C GLY A 232 -0.80 -0.22 5.57
N MET A 233 -1.70 -1.19 5.70
CA MET A 233 -3.13 -0.96 5.80
C MET A 233 -3.48 -0.70 7.27
N ILE A 234 -4.12 0.43 7.53
CA ILE A 234 -4.61 0.82 8.85
C ILE A 234 -6.11 0.55 8.90
N THR A 235 -6.56 -0.09 9.97
CA THR A 235 -7.98 -0.41 10.17
C THR A 235 -8.54 0.49 11.25
N ILE A 236 -9.58 1.26 10.93
CA ILE A 236 -10.30 2.10 11.88
C ILE A 236 -11.70 1.54 12.09
N ASP A 237 -12.03 1.21 13.33
CA ASP A 237 -13.34 0.78 13.75
C ASP A 237 -14.16 1.99 14.19
N VAL A 238 -15.39 2.09 13.66
CA VAL A 238 -16.36 3.09 14.07
C VAL A 238 -17.59 2.40 14.63
N ASP A 239 -17.74 2.48 15.95
CA ASP A 239 -18.92 2.00 16.65
C ASP A 239 -19.96 3.11 16.76
N PHE A 240 -21.21 2.79 16.43
CA PHE A 240 -22.31 3.73 16.52
C PHE A 240 -23.62 3.05 16.92
N ILE A 241 -24.57 3.84 17.39
CA ILE A 241 -25.96 3.42 17.57
C ILE A 241 -26.75 3.96 16.38
N ASN A 242 -27.56 3.11 15.77
CA ASN A 242 -28.53 3.46 14.74
C ASN A 242 -29.86 2.76 15.06
N PHE A 243 -30.95 3.53 15.18
CA PHE A 243 -32.27 3.04 15.61
C PHE A 243 -32.22 2.15 16.87
N GLY A 244 -31.39 2.55 17.85
CA GLY A 244 -31.22 1.84 19.11
C GLY A 244 -30.41 0.54 19.03
N ARG A 245 -29.87 0.18 17.86
CA ARG A 245 -28.98 -0.97 17.67
C ARG A 245 -27.54 -0.50 17.56
N GLN A 246 -26.64 -1.18 18.24
CA GLN A 246 -25.21 -0.97 18.05
C GLN A 246 -24.77 -1.62 16.74
N GLN A 247 -24.01 -0.88 15.95
CA GLN A 247 -23.44 -1.30 14.67
C GLN A 247 -21.98 -0.84 14.58
N ARG A 248 -21.23 -1.46 13.69
CA ARG A 248 -19.84 -1.11 13.40
C ARG A 248 -19.63 -0.92 11.90
N ALA A 249 -18.92 0.16 11.55
CA ALA A 249 -18.29 0.32 10.25
C ALA A 249 -16.78 0.13 10.41
N VAL A 250 -16.15 -0.55 9.45
CA VAL A 250 -14.71 -0.78 9.43
C VAL A 250 -14.11 -0.08 8.23
N PHE A 251 -13.21 0.86 8.47
CA PHE A 251 -12.54 1.65 7.44
C PHE A 251 -11.13 1.11 7.23
N SER A 252 -10.81 0.67 6.01
CA SER A 252 -9.43 0.34 5.65
C SER A 252 -8.78 1.52 4.95
N MET A 253 -7.63 1.93 5.47
CA MET A 253 -6.90 3.09 5.01
C MET A 253 -5.47 2.72 4.61
N ARG A 254 -4.93 3.42 3.61
CA ARG A 254 -3.53 3.31 3.19
C ARG A 254 -3.08 4.59 2.51
N VAL A 255 -1.78 4.75 2.34
CA VAL A 255 -1.23 5.85 1.53
C VAL A 255 -1.66 5.70 0.07
N ASP A 256 -2.22 6.75 -0.51
CA ASP A 256 -2.60 6.80 -1.92
C ASP A 256 -1.42 7.29 -2.76
N THR A 257 -0.58 6.34 -3.16
CA THR A 257 0.63 6.63 -3.96
C THR A 257 0.36 7.16 -5.37
N SER A 258 -0.90 7.17 -5.82
CA SER A 258 -1.26 7.80 -7.10
C SER A 258 -1.29 9.33 -7.01
N LEU A 259 -1.37 9.89 -5.80
CA LEU A 259 -1.40 11.31 -5.52
C LEU A 259 -0.03 11.82 -5.06
N GLU A 260 0.24 13.10 -5.33
CA GLU A 260 1.42 13.77 -4.84
C GLU A 260 1.46 13.72 -3.30
N ASN A 261 2.64 13.42 -2.73
CA ASN A 261 2.87 13.21 -1.30
C ASN A 261 2.22 11.97 -0.68
N ALA A 262 1.62 11.09 -1.48
CA ALA A 262 1.06 9.80 -1.04
C ALA A 262 0.20 9.90 0.24
N PRO A 263 -0.83 10.77 0.27
CA PRO A 263 -1.57 11.04 1.48
C PRO A 263 -2.41 9.81 1.89
N LEU A 264 -2.69 9.66 3.18
CA LEU A 264 -3.54 8.56 3.64
C LEU A 264 -4.99 8.74 3.15
N ARG A 265 -5.56 7.67 2.60
CA ARG A 265 -6.93 7.61 2.09
C ARG A 265 -7.63 6.34 2.51
N ILE A 266 -8.93 6.44 2.73
CA ILE A 266 -9.85 5.30 2.83
C ILE A 266 -9.96 4.69 1.44
N PHE A 267 -9.73 3.38 1.35
CA PHE A 267 -9.86 2.60 0.09
C PHE A 267 -10.87 1.45 0.21
N ARG A 268 -11.46 1.29 1.40
CA ARG A 268 -12.48 0.29 1.70
C ARG A 268 -13.29 0.71 2.91
N VAL A 269 -14.61 0.49 2.86
CA VAL A 269 -15.49 0.56 4.03
C VAL A 269 -16.38 -0.66 4.07
N GLU A 270 -16.44 -1.29 5.24
CA GLU A 270 -17.26 -2.46 5.50
C GLU A 270 -18.32 -2.14 6.54
N HIS A 271 -19.54 -2.64 6.29
CA HIS A 271 -20.68 -2.62 7.20
C HIS A 271 -21.15 -4.06 7.43
N GLU A 272 -22.09 -4.25 8.35
CA GLU A 272 -22.73 -5.55 8.53
C GLU A 272 -23.45 -6.00 7.24
N GLY A 273 -22.90 -7.02 6.59
CA GLY A 273 -23.50 -7.68 5.43
C GLY A 273 -23.18 -7.06 4.07
N TRP A 274 -22.43 -5.96 4.00
CA TRP A 274 -21.98 -5.38 2.73
C TRP A 274 -20.72 -4.51 2.88
N SER A 275 -20.02 -4.28 1.78
CA SER A 275 -18.81 -3.44 1.74
C SER A 275 -18.70 -2.74 0.40
N TYR A 276 -17.98 -1.63 0.36
CA TYR A 276 -17.54 -1.00 -0.89
C TYR A 276 -16.02 -0.76 -0.85
N PRO A 277 -15.33 -0.75 -2.01
CA PRO A 277 -14.03 -0.09 -2.12
C PRO A 277 -14.25 1.35 -1.71
#